data_AF-A0A7X9JEP7-F1
#
_entry.id   AF-A0A7X9JEP7-F1
#
_cell.length_a   1.000
_cell.length_b   1.000
_cell.length_c   1.000
_cell.angle_alpha   90.00
_cell.angle_beta   90.00
_cell.angle_gamma   90.00
#
_symmetry.space_group_name_H-M   'P 1'
#
loop_
_entity.id
_entity.type
_entity.pdbx_description
1 polymer ?
#
loop_
_entity_poly.entity_id
_entity_poly.type
_entity_poly.pdbx_seq_one_letter_code
_entity_poly.pdbx_strand_id
1 'polypeptide(L)'
;KTASDSRYKKLAALGVTMLTVSADRDGRVDLKKLFKRLAAKGISSVMIEGGAQIITSVLKRNLANRLVTVIAPKIIGCGIEAVGDLNIRHLDLAMKITVKKISVRGHDIIVDGRLT
;
A
#
# COMPACT_ATOMS: atom_id res chain seq x y z
N LYS A 1 -9.45 7.29 16.93
CA LYS A 1 -10.90 7.27 17.23
C LYS A 1 -11.14 6.19 18.26
N THR A 2 -11.89 6.50 19.31
CA THR A 2 -12.11 5.61 20.46
C THR A 2 -13.51 4.99 20.39
N ALA A 3 -13.76 3.98 21.22
CA ALA A 3 -15.09 3.34 21.31
C ALA A 3 -16.20 4.31 21.78
N SER A 4 -15.82 5.44 22.39
CA SER A 4 -16.75 6.52 22.78
C SER A 4 -17.21 7.40 21.61
N ASP A 5 -16.51 7.38 20.47
CA ASP A 5 -16.83 8.18 19.29
C ASP A 5 -18.17 7.73 18.66
N SER A 6 -19.08 8.66 18.39
CA SER A 6 -20.40 8.37 17.82
C SER A 6 -20.31 7.68 16.46
N ARG A 7 -19.28 7.99 15.66
CA ARG A 7 -19.02 7.33 14.38
C ARG A 7 -18.50 5.91 14.57
N TYR A 8 -17.71 5.66 15.62
CA TYR A 8 -17.28 4.31 15.97
C TYR A 8 -18.48 3.43 16.30
N LYS A 9 -19.38 3.92 17.17
CA LYS A 9 -20.59 3.18 17.57
C LYS A 9 -21.49 2.86 16.38
N LYS A 10 -21.69 3.81 15.48
CA LYS A 10 -22.45 3.60 14.24
C LYS A 10 -21.86 2.50 13.37
N LEU A 11 -20.53 2.48 13.18
CA LEU A 11 -19.86 1.44 12.38
C LEU A 11 -19.92 0.07 13.08
N ALA A 12 -19.73 0.04 14.40
CA ALA A 12 -19.84 -1.20 15.17
C ALA A 12 -21.25 -1.81 15.08
N ALA A 13 -22.30 -0.98 15.11
CA ALA A 13 -23.69 -1.43 14.95
C ALA A 13 -23.97 -2.04 13.56
N LEU A 14 -23.16 -1.72 12.54
CA LEU A 14 -23.23 -2.31 11.20
C LEU A 14 -22.40 -3.60 11.06
N GLY A 15 -21.84 -4.12 12.15
CA GLY A 15 -21.01 -5.33 12.13
C GLY A 15 -19.58 -5.12 11.62
N VAL A 16 -19.11 -3.88 11.50
CA VAL A 16 -17.74 -3.59 11.05
C VAL A 16 -16.73 -4.01 12.12
N THR A 17 -15.75 -4.83 11.73
CA THR A 17 -14.62 -5.16 12.60
C THR A 17 -13.66 -3.97 12.69
N MET A 18 -13.60 -3.35 13.87
CA MET A 18 -12.69 -2.24 14.13
C MET A 18 -11.37 -2.74 14.70
N LEU A 19 -10.25 -2.40 14.05
CA LEU A 19 -8.92 -2.72 14.53
C LEU A 19 -8.17 -1.46 14.95
N THR A 20 -7.94 -1.32 16.26
CA THR A 20 -7.17 -0.21 16.81
C THR A 20 -5.68 -0.51 16.76
N VAL A 21 -4.92 0.40 16.15
CA VAL A 21 -3.46 0.37 16.03
C VAL A 21 -2.92 1.70 16.51
N SER A 22 -1.77 1.70 17.20
CA SER A 22 -1.12 2.94 17.61
C SER A 22 -0.69 3.76 16.40
N ALA A 23 -0.61 5.08 16.59
CA ALA A 23 -0.04 5.95 15.58
C ALA A 23 1.48 5.70 15.40
N ASP A 24 1.99 6.03 14.22
CA ASP A 24 3.41 6.22 13.96
C ASP A 24 3.84 7.64 14.37
N ARG A 25 5.11 7.96 14.13
CA ARG A 25 5.71 9.27 14.49
C ARG A 25 5.03 10.47 13.80
N ASP A 26 4.33 10.24 12.68
CA ASP A 26 3.67 11.29 11.91
C ASP A 26 2.17 11.36 12.25
N GLY A 27 1.73 10.69 13.33
CA GLY A 27 0.32 10.62 13.72
C GLY A 27 -0.55 9.76 12.81
N ARG A 28 0.06 8.98 11.89
CA ARG A 28 -0.66 8.08 10.97
C ARG A 28 -0.73 6.66 11.51
N VAL A 29 -1.47 5.78 10.86
CA VAL A 29 -1.50 4.36 11.27
C VAL A 29 -0.10 3.74 11.13
N ASP A 30 0.41 3.13 12.20
CA ASP A 30 1.64 2.34 12.14
C ASP A 30 1.40 1.05 11.35
N LEU A 31 1.80 1.06 10.07
CA LEU A 31 1.59 -0.06 9.15
C LEU A 31 2.30 -1.35 9.59
N LYS A 32 3.46 -1.25 10.27
CA LYS A 32 4.17 -2.43 10.78
C LYS A 32 3.33 -3.12 11.85
N LYS A 33 2.76 -2.34 12.78
CA LYS A 33 1.87 -2.87 13.82
C LYS A 33 0.54 -3.36 13.24
N LEU A 34 -0.02 -2.65 12.26
CA LEU A 34 -1.22 -3.08 11.55
C LEU A 34 -1.03 -4.46 10.93
N PHE A 35 0.04 -4.67 10.16
CA PHE A 35 0.30 -5.95 9.50
C PHE A 35 0.54 -7.08 10.51
N LYS A 36 1.22 -6.82 11.62
CA LYS A 36 1.33 -7.80 12.73
C LYS A 36 -0.04 -8.18 13.30
N ARG A 37 -0.94 -7.21 13.47
CA ARG A 37 -2.29 -7.47 13.98
C ARG A 37 -3.16 -8.23 12.98
N LEU A 38 -2.99 -7.97 11.68
CA LEU A 38 -3.66 -8.76 10.62
C LEU A 38 -3.12 -10.19 10.59
N ALA A 39 -1.82 -10.38 10.70
CA ALA A 39 -1.20 -11.71 10.79
C ALA A 39 -1.71 -12.51 11.99
N ALA A 40 -1.84 -11.87 13.17
CA ALA A 40 -2.43 -12.50 14.36
C ALA A 40 -3.91 -12.88 14.20
N LYS A 41 -4.59 -12.38 13.16
CA LYS A 41 -5.94 -12.77 12.76
C LYS A 41 -5.98 -13.78 11.61
N GLY A 42 -4.83 -14.38 11.25
CA GLY A 42 -4.73 -15.36 10.18
C GLY A 42 -4.65 -14.76 8.77
N ILE A 43 -4.50 -13.44 8.64
CA ILE A 43 -4.35 -12.79 7.32
C ILE A 43 -2.87 -12.78 6.97
N SER A 44 -2.46 -13.69 6.09
CA SER A 44 -1.07 -13.89 5.68
C SER A 44 -0.62 -13.00 4.51
N SER A 45 -1.57 -12.45 3.75
CA SER A 45 -1.29 -11.57 2.61
C SER A 45 -2.34 -10.48 2.47
N VAL A 46 -1.91 -9.29 2.05
CA VAL A 46 -2.79 -8.13 1.78
C VAL A 46 -2.46 -7.59 0.39
N MET A 47 -3.49 -7.28 -0.39
CA MET A 47 -3.37 -6.54 -1.63
C MET A 47 -3.64 -5.05 -1.35
N ILE A 48 -2.74 -4.18 -1.79
CA ILE A 48 -2.83 -2.73 -1.59
C ILE A 48 -3.01 -2.10 -2.97
N GLU A 49 -4.23 -1.64 -3.26
CA GLU A 49 -4.62 -1.18 -4.61
C GLU A 49 -4.54 0.34 -4.80
N GLY A 50 -4.46 1.13 -3.72
CA GLY A 50 -4.34 2.57 -3.82
C GLY A 50 -4.67 3.29 -2.52
N GLY A 51 -4.58 4.62 -2.41
CA GLY A 51 -3.98 5.58 -3.34
C GLY A 51 -2.50 5.86 -3.07
N ALA A 52 -1.97 6.89 -3.73
CA ALA A 52 -0.56 7.24 -3.72
C ALA A 52 0.06 7.26 -2.31
N GLN A 53 -0.65 7.81 -1.32
CA GLN A 53 -0.15 7.93 0.05
C GLN A 53 0.12 6.58 0.73
N ILE A 54 -0.77 5.58 0.60
CA ILE A 54 -0.56 4.28 1.24
C ILE A 54 0.53 3.48 0.51
N ILE A 55 0.54 3.52 -0.83
CA ILE A 55 1.57 2.88 -1.66
C ILE A 55 2.95 3.44 -1.27
N THR A 56 3.08 4.77 -1.24
CA THR A 56 4.31 5.47 -0.82
C THR A 56 4.71 5.10 0.60
N SER A 57 3.75 5.02 1.53
CA SER A 57 4.02 4.71 2.94
C SER A 57 4.54 3.28 3.15
N VAL A 58 4.01 2.32 2.39
CA VAL A 58 4.42 0.91 2.39
C VAL A 58 5.82 0.75 1.79
N LEU A 59 6.06 1.39 0.64
CA LEU A 59 7.37 1.36 -0.03
C LEU A 59 8.45 2.04 0.81
N LYS A 60 8.21 3.26 1.33
CA LYS A 60 9.13 3.97 2.24
C LYS A 60 9.53 3.15 3.47
N ARG A 61 8.66 2.25 3.94
CA ARG A 61 8.88 1.42 5.14
C ARG A 61 9.41 0.03 4.82
N ASN A 62 9.68 -0.26 3.55
CA ASN A 62 10.09 -1.57 3.03
C ASN A 62 9.13 -2.71 3.48
N LEU A 63 7.82 -2.48 3.30
CA LEU A 63 6.78 -3.43 3.73
C LEU A 63 6.09 -4.16 2.58
N ALA A 64 6.44 -3.85 1.33
CA ALA A 64 5.94 -4.58 0.17
C ALA A 64 6.94 -5.66 -0.25
N ASN A 65 6.43 -6.84 -0.62
CA ASN A 65 7.24 -7.95 -1.14
C ASN A 65 7.05 -8.17 -2.65
N ARG A 66 5.93 -7.73 -3.20
CA ARG A 66 5.53 -7.90 -4.60
C ARG A 66 4.91 -6.61 -5.09
N LEU A 67 5.24 -6.20 -6.31
CA LEU A 67 4.63 -5.06 -6.99
C LEU A 67 4.04 -5.56 -8.31
N VAL A 68 2.78 -5.23 -8.54
CA VAL A 68 2.08 -5.46 -9.82
C VAL A 68 1.78 -4.09 -10.40
N THR A 69 2.47 -3.74 -11.48
CA THR A 69 2.32 -2.45 -12.17
C THR A 69 1.53 -2.66 -13.44
N VAL A 70 0.44 -1.91 -13.61
CA VAL A 70 -0.41 -1.93 -14.80
C VAL A 70 -0.20 -0.62 -15.56
N ILE A 71 0.17 -0.72 -16.83
CA ILE A 71 0.48 0.41 -17.71
C ILE A 71 -0.49 0.37 -18.89
N ALA A 72 -1.35 1.38 -18.99
CA ALA A 72 -2.21 1.57 -20.15
C ALA A 72 -1.47 2.33 -21.26
N PRO A 73 -1.76 2.08 -22.55
CA PRO A 73 -1.17 2.81 -23.66
C PRO A 73 -1.88 4.15 -23.85
N LYS A 74 -1.82 5.01 -22.83
CA LYS A 74 -2.50 6.30 -22.77
C LYS A 74 -1.54 7.37 -22.29
N ILE A 75 -1.56 8.53 -22.96
CA ILE A 75 -0.79 9.72 -22.59
C ILE A 75 -1.77 10.73 -22.01
N ILE A 76 -1.60 11.08 -20.73
CA ILE A 76 -2.50 12.00 -20.01
C ILE A 76 -1.85 13.35 -19.69
N GLY A 77 -0.55 13.52 -19.97
CA GLY A 77 0.21 14.69 -19.55
C GLY A 77 0.42 14.71 -18.04
N CYS A 78 -0.33 15.54 -17.33
CA CYS A 78 -0.24 15.68 -15.88
C CYS A 78 -1.32 14.83 -15.18
N GLY A 79 -0.94 14.12 -14.12
CA GLY A 79 -1.85 13.24 -13.40
C GLY A 79 -1.39 13.00 -11.96
N ILE A 80 -2.11 12.13 -11.26
CA ILE A 80 -1.79 11.73 -9.89
C ILE A 80 -0.64 10.72 -9.93
N GLU A 81 0.41 10.96 -9.14
CA GLU A 81 1.52 10.03 -9.00
C GLU A 81 1.06 8.70 -8.40
N ALA A 82 1.50 7.57 -8.97
CA ALA A 82 1.24 6.25 -8.39
C ALA A 82 2.02 6.04 -7.06
N VAL A 83 3.24 6.58 -7.01
CA VAL A 83 4.14 6.58 -5.86
C VAL A 83 4.67 8.00 -5.71
N GLY A 84 4.43 8.63 -4.56
CA GLY A 84 4.97 9.95 -4.23
C GLY A 84 6.42 9.88 -3.78
N ASP A 85 6.95 11.00 -3.29
CA ASP A 85 8.37 11.10 -2.92
C ASP A 85 8.78 10.01 -1.92
N LEU A 86 9.76 9.19 -2.29
CA LEU A 86 10.37 8.14 -1.46
C LEU A 86 11.57 8.67 -0.66
N ASN A 87 11.99 9.91 -0.91
CA ASN A 87 13.22 10.54 -0.40
C ASN A 87 14.50 9.81 -0.83
N ILE A 88 14.52 9.27 -2.05
CA ILE A 88 15.70 8.65 -2.67
C ILE A 88 16.36 9.72 -3.54
N ARG A 89 17.60 10.08 -3.22
CA ARG A 89 18.36 11.14 -3.91
C ARG A 89 19.53 10.61 -4.74
N HIS A 90 19.90 9.34 -4.56
CA HIS A 90 20.95 8.67 -5.31
C HIS A 90 20.40 7.36 -5.90
N LEU A 91 20.78 7.07 -7.15
CA LEU A 91 20.22 5.96 -7.93
C LEU A 91 20.58 4.58 -7.36
N ASP A 92 21.74 4.46 -6.72
CA ASP A 92 22.19 3.25 -6.01
C ASP A 92 21.28 2.89 -4.81
N LEU A 93 20.58 3.87 -4.24
CA LEU A 93 19.58 3.69 -3.18
C LEU A 93 18.17 3.39 -3.73
N ALA A 94 18.00 3.31 -5.05
CA ALA A 94 16.71 2.98 -5.66
C ALA A 94 16.29 1.54 -5.30
N MET A 95 14.99 1.36 -5.01
CA MET A 95 14.44 0.03 -4.78
C MET A 95 14.53 -0.80 -6.06
N LYS A 96 15.09 -2.00 -5.95
CA LYS A 96 15.22 -2.93 -7.07
C LYS A 96 13.99 -3.81 -7.17
N ILE A 97 13.52 -4.02 -8.40
CA ILE A 97 12.42 -4.93 -8.70
C ILE A 97 12.95 -6.03 -9.60
N THR A 98 12.91 -7.26 -9.12
CA THR A 98 13.15 -8.44 -9.96
C THR A 98 11.84 -8.78 -10.68
N VAL A 99 11.78 -8.48 -11.97
CA VAL A 99 10.63 -8.83 -12.82
C VAL A 99 10.50 -10.35 -12.89
N LYS A 100 9.32 -10.86 -12.59
CA LYS A 100 8.99 -12.29 -12.65
C LYS A 100 8.16 -12.62 -13.88
N LYS A 101 7.27 -11.70 -14.29
CA LYS A 101 6.42 -11.89 -15.46
C LYS A 101 6.04 -10.55 -16.06
N ILE A 102 6.00 -10.50 -17.39
CA ILE A 102 5.35 -9.44 -18.15
C ILE A 102 4.22 -10.08 -18.96
N SER A 103 3.05 -9.47 -18.97
CA SER A 103 1.92 -9.95 -19.78
C SER A 103 1.07 -8.81 -20.29
N VAL A 104 0.51 -8.97 -21.48
CA VAL A 104 -0.48 -8.05 -22.03
C VAL A 104 -1.89 -8.54 -21.68
N ARG A 105 -2.77 -7.63 -21.26
CA ARG A 105 -4.20 -7.90 -21.02
C ARG A 105 -5.03 -6.82 -21.70
N GLY A 106 -5.75 -7.20 -22.76
CA GLY A 106 -6.34 -6.22 -23.66
C GLY A 106 -5.23 -5.36 -24.28
N HIS A 107 -5.25 -4.07 -23.96
CA HIS A 107 -4.25 -3.11 -24.41
C HIS A 107 -3.20 -2.77 -23.34
N ASP A 108 -3.38 -3.25 -22.11
CA ASP A 108 -2.54 -2.88 -20.98
C ASP A 108 -1.37 -3.86 -20.80
N ILE A 109 -0.23 -3.33 -20.35
CA ILE A 109 0.95 -4.12 -19.96
C ILE A 109 0.94 -4.28 -18.45
N ILE A 110 1.05 -5.53 -18.00
CA ILE A 110 1.17 -5.88 -16.58
C ILE A 110 2.59 -6.38 -16.32
N VAL A 111 3.29 -5.71 -15.42
CA VAL A 111 4.60 -6.10 -14.90
C VAL A 111 4.43 -6.63 -13.48
N ASP A 112 4.72 -7.90 -13.27
CA ASP A 112 4.70 -8.57 -11.98
C ASP A 112 6.14 -8.79 -11.49
N GLY A 113 6.49 -8.19 -10.37
CA GLY A 113 7.85 -8.21 -9.83
C GLY A 113 7.91 -8.37 -8.32
N ARG A 114 9.08 -8.81 -7.83
CA ARG A 114 9.41 -8.90 -6.40
C ARG A 114 10.39 -7.79 -6.03
N LEU A 115 10.15 -7.13 -4.91
CA LEU A 115 11.10 -6.17 -4.33
C LEU A 115 12.24 -6.95 -3.68
N THR A 116 13.49 -6.54 -3.95
CA THR A 116 14.73 -7.17 -3.47
C THR A 116 15.63 -6.17 -2.77
#